data_AF-X1RRU7-F1
#
_entry.id   AF-X1RRU7-F1
#
_cell.length_a   1.000
_cell.length_b   1.000
_cell.length_c   1.000
_cell.angle_alpha   90.00
_cell.angle_beta   90.00
_cell.angle_gamma   90.00
#
_symmetry.space_group_name_H-M   'P 1'
#
loop_
_entity.id
_entity.type
_entity.pdbx_description
1 polymer ?
#
loop_
_entity_poly.entity_id
_entity_poly.type
_entity_poly.pdbx_seq_one_letter_code
_entity_poly.pdbx_strand_id
1 'polypeptide(L)'
;GLNSPLDESMDWCIRYHTFISKTRLRNLLKGGDEGTRKAFGDYAATVNAQAPARWPVSQRIKPRTLAPSGKSTADFSRPSLLRLRLRALFGVGARAEILTSFLAEPSTGKSAVELAAVGYAKRNVAAILAELHAAGLLNAIPVSNRIHYRLARRKPLEKLAEPIPKHFLDWTKLLPFLTAAGTLAKSSERKPSKVTAVAASKLLRQFETDLVGLYGKIPRPESSPEDYWESVSDWILRFTRALAGGTIPS
;
A
#
# COMPACT_ATOMS: atom_id res chain seq x y z
N GLY A 1 -6.47 1.70 -26.97
CA GLY A 1 -6.55 2.26 -25.60
C GLY A 1 -6.49 1.09 -24.65
N LEU A 2 -5.82 1.23 -23.50
CA LEU A 2 -5.78 0.16 -22.49
C LEU A 2 -7.22 -0.03 -21.98
N ASN A 3 -7.85 -1.17 -22.30
CA ASN A 3 -9.26 -1.40 -21.99
C ASN A 3 -9.47 -2.09 -20.62
N SER A 4 -8.41 -2.34 -19.85
CA SER A 4 -8.50 -3.01 -18.54
C SER A 4 -7.74 -2.25 -17.45
N PRO A 5 -8.27 -2.15 -16.21
CA PRO A 5 -7.52 -1.64 -15.05
C PRO A 5 -6.18 -2.36 -14.82
N LEU A 6 -6.08 -3.63 -15.22
CA LEU A 6 -4.84 -4.39 -15.15
C LEU A 6 -3.78 -3.80 -16.10
N ASP A 7 -4.17 -3.43 -17.32
CA ASP A 7 -3.29 -2.88 -18.33
C ASP A 7 -2.79 -1.49 -17.92
N GLU A 8 -3.67 -0.66 -17.37
CA GLU A 8 -3.31 0.64 -16.79
C GLU A 8 -2.32 0.49 -15.62
N SER A 9 -2.56 -0.48 -14.72
CA SER A 9 -1.62 -0.74 -13.63
C SER A 9 -0.24 -1.19 -14.12
N MET A 10 -0.20 -2.02 -15.18
CA MET A 10 1.05 -2.46 -15.79
C MET A 10 1.78 -1.31 -16.49
N ASP A 11 1.07 -0.47 -17.26
CA ASP A 11 1.63 0.72 -17.91
C ASP A 11 2.27 1.66 -16.88
N TRP A 12 1.57 1.91 -15.77
CA TRP A 12 2.10 2.68 -14.66
C TRP A 12 3.35 2.03 -14.05
N CYS A 13 3.31 0.73 -13.77
CA CYS A 13 4.44 0.00 -13.21
C CYS A 13 5.65 -0.04 -14.14
N ILE A 14 5.47 -0.14 -15.45
CA ILE A 14 6.53 -0.07 -16.46
C ILE A 14 7.21 1.30 -16.42
N ARG A 15 6.41 2.38 -16.41
CA ARG A 15 6.90 3.75 -16.39
C ARG A 15 7.61 4.11 -15.09
N TYR A 16 7.07 3.69 -13.95
CA TYR A 16 7.53 4.09 -12.61
C TYR A 16 8.26 2.97 -11.86
N HIS A 17 8.77 1.95 -12.56
CA HIS A 17 9.42 0.78 -11.94
C HIS A 17 10.60 1.14 -11.03
N THR A 18 11.31 2.23 -11.32
CA THR A 18 12.45 2.71 -10.53
C THR A 18 12.03 3.12 -9.11
N PHE A 19 10.77 3.53 -8.91
CA PHE A 19 10.23 3.90 -7.60
C PHE A 19 9.76 2.69 -6.78
N ILE A 20 9.86 1.46 -7.30
CA ILE A 20 9.32 0.26 -6.66
C ILE A 20 10.44 -0.58 -6.03
N SER A 21 10.33 -0.85 -4.73
CA SER A 21 11.35 -1.62 -4.00
C SER A 21 11.25 -3.12 -4.30
N LYS A 22 12.20 -3.64 -5.08
CA LYS A 22 12.41 -5.07 -5.33
C LYS A 22 12.53 -5.89 -4.03
N THR A 23 13.22 -5.34 -3.03
CA THR A 23 13.41 -6.01 -1.74
C THR A 23 12.09 -6.18 -1.01
N ARG A 24 11.25 -5.14 -0.99
CA ARG A 24 9.92 -5.23 -0.38
C ARG A 24 9.02 -6.18 -1.15
N LEU A 25 9.02 -6.15 -2.48
CA LEU A 25 8.27 -7.11 -3.29
C LEU A 25 8.67 -8.55 -2.95
N ARG A 26 9.97 -8.85 -2.92
CA ARG A 26 10.47 -10.19 -2.58
C ARG A 26 10.03 -10.63 -1.18
N ASN A 27 10.10 -9.73 -0.20
CA ASN A 27 9.72 -10.06 1.17
C ASN A 27 8.20 -10.19 1.34
N LEU A 28 7.41 -9.40 0.61
CA LEU A 28 5.96 -9.54 0.57
C LEU A 28 5.56 -10.92 0.01
N LEU A 29 6.20 -11.36 -1.07
CA LEU A 29 5.91 -12.66 -1.69
C LEU A 29 6.24 -13.86 -0.82
N LYS A 30 7.15 -13.73 0.16
CA LYS A 30 7.43 -14.82 1.11
C LYS A 30 6.22 -15.17 1.97
N GLY A 31 5.36 -14.20 2.26
CA GLY A 31 4.11 -14.39 3.01
C GLY A 31 2.89 -14.65 2.13
N GLY A 32 3.03 -14.61 0.80
CA GLY A 32 1.93 -14.83 -0.13
C GLY A 32 1.65 -16.32 -0.35
N ASP A 33 0.37 -16.67 -0.51
CA ASP A 33 -0.05 -18.02 -0.91
C ASP A 33 0.38 -18.35 -2.36
N GLU A 34 0.14 -19.59 -2.79
CA GLU A 34 0.48 -20.01 -4.16
C GLU A 34 -0.25 -19.19 -5.24
N GLY A 35 -1.54 -18.92 -5.03
CA GLY A 35 -2.35 -18.12 -5.95
C GLY A 35 -1.81 -16.70 -6.15
N THR A 36 -1.49 -16.01 -5.06
CA THR A 36 -0.88 -14.67 -5.07
C THR A 36 0.47 -14.68 -5.76
N ARG A 37 1.31 -15.68 -5.46
CA ARG A 37 2.65 -15.80 -6.09
C ARG A 37 2.54 -16.04 -7.58
N LYS A 38 1.59 -16.85 -8.04
CA LYS A 38 1.33 -17.08 -9.47
C LYS A 38 0.83 -15.80 -10.16
N ALA A 39 -0.22 -15.18 -9.62
CA ALA A 39 -0.80 -13.95 -10.18
C ALA A 39 0.23 -12.81 -10.25
N PHE A 40 1.04 -12.65 -9.20
CA PHE A 40 2.15 -11.69 -9.21
C PHE A 40 3.24 -12.07 -10.21
N GLY A 41 3.55 -13.37 -10.36
CA GLY A 41 4.55 -13.85 -11.32
C GLY A 41 4.21 -13.45 -12.76
N ASP A 42 2.96 -13.64 -13.18
CA ASP A 42 2.46 -13.24 -14.51
C ASP A 42 2.57 -11.72 -14.72
N TYR A 43 2.21 -10.96 -13.68
CA TYR A 43 2.31 -9.50 -13.67
C TYR A 43 3.77 -9.03 -13.80
N ALA A 44 4.64 -9.55 -12.94
CA ALA A 44 6.05 -9.19 -12.87
C ALA A 44 6.82 -9.60 -14.13
N ALA A 45 6.51 -10.76 -14.72
CA ALA A 45 7.08 -11.20 -15.99
C ALA A 45 6.75 -10.22 -17.12
N THR A 46 5.51 -9.71 -17.15
CA THR A 46 5.06 -8.73 -18.14
C THR A 46 5.76 -7.38 -17.97
N VAL A 47 5.88 -6.88 -16.73
CA VAL A 47 6.62 -5.63 -16.45
C VAL A 47 8.11 -5.79 -16.78
N ASN A 48 8.74 -6.91 -16.39
CA ASN A 48 10.15 -7.18 -16.67
C ASN A 48 10.47 -7.30 -18.16
N ALA A 49 9.51 -7.71 -18.99
CA ALA A 49 9.68 -7.77 -20.44
C ALA A 49 9.68 -6.38 -21.10
N GLN A 50 9.07 -5.39 -20.45
CA GLN A 50 8.87 -4.03 -20.99
C GLN A 50 9.76 -2.97 -20.30
N ALA A 51 10.36 -3.30 -19.15
CA ALA A 51 11.20 -2.41 -18.38
C ALA A 51 12.33 -3.17 -17.64
N PRO A 52 13.47 -2.54 -17.34
CA PRO A 52 14.56 -3.14 -16.55
C PRO A 52 14.23 -3.24 -15.05
N ALA A 53 12.98 -3.55 -14.72
CA ALA A 53 12.44 -3.61 -13.37
C ALA A 53 13.08 -4.71 -12.51
N ARG A 54 13.39 -5.87 -13.11
CA ARG A 54 14.00 -7.05 -12.45
C ARG A 54 13.26 -7.47 -11.18
N TRP A 55 11.94 -7.49 -11.25
CA TRP A 55 11.07 -7.93 -10.16
C TRP A 55 11.15 -9.44 -9.96
N PRO A 56 10.94 -9.93 -8.73
CA PRO A 56 11.05 -11.35 -8.42
C PRO A 56 10.02 -12.18 -9.20
N VAL A 57 10.50 -13.17 -9.94
CA VAL A 57 9.70 -14.20 -10.61
C VAL A 57 10.25 -15.57 -10.18
N SER A 58 9.36 -16.49 -9.79
CA SER A 58 9.75 -17.82 -9.27
C SER A 58 10.10 -18.82 -10.38
N GLN A 59 9.56 -18.61 -11.58
CA GLN A 59 9.70 -19.50 -12.73
C GLN A 59 9.79 -18.68 -14.02
N ARG A 60 10.19 -19.34 -15.11
CA ARG A 60 10.18 -18.75 -16.44
C ARG A 60 8.74 -18.67 -16.95
N ILE A 61 8.08 -17.56 -16.64
CA ILE A 61 6.71 -17.27 -17.03
C ILE A 61 6.73 -16.55 -18.38
N LYS A 62 5.88 -16.97 -19.32
CA LYS A 62 5.72 -16.29 -20.60
C LYS A 62 5.01 -14.94 -20.35
N PRO A 63 5.64 -13.80 -20.66
CA PRO A 63 5.00 -12.49 -20.50
C PRO A 63 3.71 -12.39 -21.31
N ARG A 64 2.72 -11.66 -20.80
CA ARG A 64 1.54 -11.30 -21.59
C ARG A 64 1.95 -10.33 -22.70
N THR A 65 1.35 -10.48 -23.87
CA THR A 65 1.43 -9.46 -24.92
C THR A 65 0.69 -8.21 -24.46
N LEU A 66 1.45 -7.17 -24.14
CA LEU A 66 0.96 -5.85 -23.75
C LEU A 66 1.70 -4.82 -24.60
N ALA A 67 0.96 -3.88 -25.19
CA ALA A 67 1.51 -2.66 -25.77
C ALA A 67 1.26 -1.52 -24.76
N PRO A 68 2.28 -1.13 -23.96
CA PRO A 68 2.12 -0.07 -22.97
C PRO A 68 1.71 1.23 -23.67
N SER A 69 0.75 1.95 -23.10
CA SER A 69 0.27 3.19 -23.71
C SER A 69 1.24 4.35 -23.50
N GLY A 70 2.06 4.29 -22.43
CA GLY A 70 2.89 5.39 -21.97
C GLY A 70 2.11 6.58 -21.42
N LYS A 71 0.77 6.47 -21.31
CA LYS A 71 -0.12 7.55 -20.88
C LYS A 71 -0.36 7.55 -19.37
N SER A 72 -0.05 6.46 -18.67
CA SER A 72 -0.13 6.46 -17.20
C SER A 72 0.76 7.54 -16.59
N THR A 73 0.20 8.31 -15.67
CA THR A 73 0.92 9.36 -14.94
C THR A 73 0.85 9.16 -13.43
N ALA A 74 1.89 9.59 -12.74
CA ALA A 74 1.91 9.73 -11.29
C ALA A 74 1.98 11.22 -10.95
N ASP A 75 0.89 11.74 -10.40
CA ASP A 75 0.85 13.09 -9.88
C ASP A 75 1.50 13.12 -8.49
N PHE A 76 2.80 13.39 -8.44
CA PHE A 76 3.56 13.50 -7.21
C PHE A 76 3.13 14.67 -6.31
N SER A 77 2.19 15.53 -6.73
CA SER A 77 1.55 16.49 -5.83
C SER A 77 0.47 15.85 -4.94
N ARG A 78 0.03 14.61 -5.21
CA ARG A 78 -1.00 13.94 -4.40
C ARG A 78 -0.48 13.50 -3.03
N PRO A 79 -1.14 13.84 -1.90
CA PRO A 79 -0.67 13.45 -0.56
C PRO A 79 -0.45 11.94 -0.39
N SER A 80 -1.32 11.11 -0.98
CA SER A 80 -1.21 9.63 -0.95
C SER A 80 0.10 9.07 -1.51
N LEU A 81 0.79 9.81 -2.38
CA LEU A 81 2.06 9.39 -3.00
C LEU A 81 3.30 9.77 -2.17
N LEU A 82 3.14 10.13 -0.90
CA LEU A 82 4.26 10.50 0.00
C LEU A 82 5.40 9.49 -0.04
N ARG A 83 5.10 8.18 -0.02
CA ARG A 83 6.13 7.14 -0.07
C ARG A 83 6.94 7.20 -1.38
N LEU A 84 6.32 7.51 -2.51
CA LEU A 84 7.03 7.65 -3.79
C LEU A 84 7.88 8.93 -3.81
N ARG A 85 7.38 10.04 -3.27
CA ARG A 85 8.17 11.27 -3.07
C ARG A 85 9.40 11.00 -2.20
N LEU A 86 9.24 10.34 -1.05
CA LEU A 86 10.35 10.00 -0.17
C LEU A 86 11.36 9.06 -0.83
N ARG A 87 10.90 8.14 -1.69
CA ARG A 87 11.80 7.31 -2.51
C ARG A 87 12.55 8.10 -3.58
N ALA A 88 11.93 9.15 -4.12
CA ALA A 88 12.61 10.09 -5.02
C ALA A 88 13.73 10.86 -4.30
N LEU A 89 13.44 11.32 -3.07
CA LEU A 89 14.36 12.14 -2.27
C LEU A 89 15.51 11.33 -1.64
N PHE A 90 15.21 10.15 -1.09
CA PHE A 90 16.13 9.38 -0.25
C PHE A 90 16.55 8.03 -0.85
N GLY A 91 16.12 7.77 -2.08
CA GLY A 91 16.34 6.52 -2.79
C GLY A 91 15.34 5.41 -2.42
N VAL A 92 15.28 4.41 -3.28
CA VAL A 92 14.35 3.27 -3.15
C VAL A 92 14.97 2.22 -2.21
N GLY A 93 14.75 2.38 -0.92
CA GLY A 93 15.34 1.51 0.10
C GLY A 93 14.72 1.67 1.48
N ALA A 94 15.35 1.07 2.48
CA ALA A 94 14.87 1.11 3.86
C ALA A 94 14.81 2.54 4.43
N ARG A 95 15.73 3.44 4.01
CA ARG A 95 15.77 4.84 4.48
C ARG A 95 14.47 5.58 4.21
N ALA A 96 13.97 5.55 2.97
CA ALA A 96 12.71 6.19 2.61
C ALA A 96 11.52 5.60 3.37
N GLU A 97 11.49 4.28 3.59
CA GLU A 97 10.41 3.65 4.35
C GLU A 97 10.45 3.99 5.84
N ILE A 98 11.64 4.03 6.45
CA ILE A 98 11.82 4.43 7.86
C ILE A 98 11.32 5.86 8.06
N LEU A 99 11.69 6.78 7.17
CA LEU A 99 11.20 8.16 7.21
C LEU A 99 9.69 8.24 6.99
N THR A 100 9.13 7.42 6.09
CA THR A 100 7.68 7.32 5.91
C THR A 100 6.99 6.89 7.21
N SER A 101 7.53 5.86 7.89
CA SER A 101 6.99 5.34 9.14
C SER A 101 7.05 6.36 10.28
N PHE A 102 8.08 7.21 10.32
CA PHE A 102 8.15 8.28 11.31
C PHE A 102 7.23 9.46 11.01
N LEU A 103 7.02 9.81 9.74
CA LEU A 103 6.01 10.81 9.37
C LEU A 103 4.59 10.31 9.67
N ALA A 104 4.35 9.00 9.57
CA ALA A 104 3.06 8.39 9.86
C ALA A 104 2.66 8.45 11.35
N GLU A 105 3.62 8.22 12.24
CA GLU A 105 3.40 8.18 13.69
C GLU A 105 4.49 9.00 14.40
N PRO A 106 4.42 10.32 14.32
CA PRO A 106 5.50 11.21 14.72
C PRO A 106 5.75 11.25 16.23
N SER A 107 4.74 10.94 17.05
CA SER A 107 4.83 10.95 18.51
C SER A 107 5.37 9.64 19.10
N THR A 108 5.41 8.57 18.30
CA THR A 108 5.78 7.23 18.75
C THR A 108 7.26 6.99 18.49
N GLY A 109 8.01 6.63 19.53
CA GLY A 109 9.39 6.18 19.37
C GLY A 109 9.41 4.75 18.85
N LYS A 110 10.15 4.48 17.77
CA LYS A 110 10.18 3.17 17.12
C LYS A 110 11.55 2.53 17.22
N SER A 111 11.58 1.25 17.58
CA SER A 111 12.79 0.42 17.57
C SER A 111 13.09 -0.14 16.18
N ALA A 112 14.31 -0.66 16.00
CA ALA A 112 14.71 -1.34 14.77
C ALA A 112 13.86 -2.59 14.46
N VAL A 113 13.29 -3.23 15.49
CA VAL A 113 12.44 -4.43 15.31
C VAL A 113 11.09 -4.03 14.72
N GLU A 114 10.46 -2.99 15.28
CA GLU A 114 9.18 -2.48 14.78
C GLU A 114 9.31 -1.98 13.33
N LEU A 115 10.39 -1.27 13.03
CA LEU A 115 10.64 -0.76 11.68
C LEU A 115 11.05 -1.86 10.67
N ALA A 116 11.57 -3.00 11.11
CA ALA A 116 11.85 -4.12 10.23
C ALA A 116 10.57 -4.72 9.59
N ALA A 117 9.41 -4.52 10.23
CA ALA A 117 8.11 -4.95 9.71
C ALA A 117 7.76 -4.33 8.34
N VAL A 118 8.41 -3.22 7.95
CA VAL A 118 8.21 -2.61 6.61
C VAL A 118 8.86 -3.42 5.47
N GLY A 119 9.49 -4.55 5.78
CA GLY A 119 10.00 -5.52 4.83
C GLY A 119 11.51 -5.43 4.59
N TYR A 120 12.28 -5.06 5.62
CA TYR A 120 13.75 -5.06 5.57
C TYR A 120 14.35 -5.77 6.79
N ALA A 121 15.56 -6.31 6.63
CA ALA A 121 16.26 -6.97 7.73
C ALA A 121 16.60 -6.00 8.87
N LYS A 122 16.39 -6.43 10.12
CA LYS A 122 16.66 -5.65 11.35
C LYS A 122 18.06 -5.02 11.35
N ARG A 123 19.10 -5.75 10.93
CA ARG A 123 20.48 -5.25 10.88
C ARG A 123 20.63 -4.04 9.96
N ASN A 124 20.01 -4.09 8.77
CA ASN A 124 20.03 -2.98 7.82
C ASN A 124 19.26 -1.77 8.36
N VAL A 125 18.09 -2.02 8.97
CA VAL A 125 17.29 -0.97 9.62
C VAL A 125 18.07 -0.29 10.74
N ALA A 126 18.73 -1.06 11.62
CA ALA A 126 19.53 -0.53 12.72
C ALA A 126 20.71 0.34 12.23
N ALA A 127 21.41 -0.09 11.19
CA ALA A 127 22.49 0.71 10.58
C ALA A 127 21.97 2.06 10.07
N ILE A 128 20.85 2.06 9.33
CA ILE A 128 20.26 3.29 8.81
C ILE A 128 19.73 4.20 9.94
N LEU A 129 19.19 3.63 11.02
CA LEU A 129 18.77 4.42 12.19
C LEU A 129 19.96 5.11 12.85
N ALA A 130 21.11 4.43 12.95
CA ALA A 130 22.34 5.02 13.46
C ALA A 130 22.84 6.16 12.55
N GLU A 131 22.83 5.96 11.23
CA GLU A 131 23.17 7.02 10.25
C GLU A 131 22.25 8.24 10.36
N LEU A 132 20.93 8.02 10.42
CA LEU A 132 19.94 9.09 10.53
C LEU A 132 20.03 9.83 11.88
N HIS A 133 20.40 9.12 12.95
CA HIS A 133 20.70 9.73 14.24
C HIS A 133 21.98 10.57 14.19
N ALA A 134 23.06 10.05 13.61
CA ALA A 134 24.31 10.78 13.42
C ALA A 134 24.12 12.05 12.56
N ALA A 135 23.23 11.99 11.56
CA ALA A 135 22.84 13.14 10.74
C ALA A 135 21.90 14.14 11.48
N GLY A 136 21.52 13.87 12.72
CA GLY A 136 20.63 14.71 13.51
C GLY A 136 19.18 14.72 13.04
N LEU A 137 18.76 13.77 12.21
CA LEU A 137 17.35 13.61 11.81
C LEU A 137 16.54 12.86 12.89
N LEU A 138 17.20 12.00 13.66
CA LEU A 138 16.58 11.21 14.73
C LEU A 138 17.25 11.46 16.08
N ASN A 139 16.46 11.39 17.15
CA ASN A 139 16.95 11.24 18.52
C ASN A 139 16.84 9.77 18.94
N ALA A 140 17.87 9.25 19.59
CA ALA A 140 17.88 7.93 20.21
C ALA A 140 17.43 8.05 21.68
N ILE A 141 16.48 7.22 22.09
CA ILE A 141 15.90 7.19 23.42
C ILE A 141 16.07 5.75 23.95
N PRO A 142 16.88 5.54 25.00
CA PRO A 142 16.95 4.25 25.66
C PRO A 142 15.62 3.96 26.35
N VAL A 143 15.03 2.80 26.05
CA VAL A 143 13.79 2.31 26.67
C VAL A 143 14.03 0.85 27.07
N SER A 144 14.21 0.62 28.37
CA SER A 144 14.63 -0.69 28.90
C SER A 144 15.91 -1.18 28.17
N ASN A 145 15.93 -2.41 27.67
CA ASN A 145 17.06 -3.00 26.94
C ASN A 145 17.01 -2.76 25.41
N ARG A 146 16.38 -1.66 24.97
CA ARG A 146 16.24 -1.31 23.54
C ARG A 146 16.44 0.18 23.31
N ILE A 147 16.79 0.52 22.08
CA ILE A 147 16.84 1.92 21.61
C ILE A 147 15.61 2.17 20.75
N HIS A 148 14.85 3.20 21.12
CA HIS A 148 13.77 3.76 20.32
C HIS A 148 14.26 5.04 19.67
N TYR A 149 13.87 5.26 18.42
CA TYR A 149 14.21 6.48 17.70
C TYR A 149 12.96 7.33 17.52
N ARG A 150 13.11 8.66 17.51
CA ARG A 150 12.06 9.63 17.19
C ARG A 150 12.59 10.70 16.25
N LEU A 151 11.73 11.33 15.45
CA LEU A 151 12.12 12.46 14.61
C LEU A 151 12.56 13.64 15.46
N ALA A 152 13.81 14.08 15.26
CA ALA A 152 14.32 15.32 15.84
C ALA A 152 13.95 16.53 14.96
N ARG A 153 14.03 16.37 13.63
CA ARG A 153 13.82 17.43 12.64
C ARG A 153 12.58 17.19 11.78
N ARG A 154 11.42 17.15 12.42
CA ARG A 154 10.14 16.86 11.76
C ARG A 154 9.75 17.92 10.73
N LYS A 155 9.64 19.20 11.13
CA LYS A 155 9.17 20.27 10.23
C LYS A 155 10.00 20.40 8.93
N PRO A 156 11.34 20.35 8.96
CA PRO A 156 12.14 20.36 7.73
C PRO A 156 11.87 19.15 6.83
N LEU A 157 11.73 17.95 7.41
CA LEU A 157 11.41 16.74 6.65
C LEU A 157 10.00 16.82 6.03
N GLU A 158 9.02 17.31 6.77
CA GLU A 158 7.66 17.54 6.26
C GLU A 158 7.66 18.53 5.11
N LYS A 159 8.42 19.63 5.24
CA LYS A 159 8.53 20.64 4.18
C LYS A 159 9.13 20.08 2.90
N LEU A 160 10.13 19.20 3.02
CA LEU A 160 10.75 18.55 1.86
C LEU A 160 9.80 17.53 1.20
N ALA A 161 8.94 16.88 1.98
CA ALA A 161 8.09 15.79 1.53
C ALA A 161 6.64 16.21 1.23
N GLU A 162 6.32 17.50 1.35
CA GLU A 162 4.97 18.03 1.19
C GLU A 162 4.39 17.70 -0.21
N PRO A 163 3.06 17.48 -0.30
CA PRO A 163 2.10 17.49 0.79
C PRO A 163 2.11 16.21 1.64
N ILE A 164 1.80 16.33 2.93
CA ILE A 164 1.70 15.20 3.87
C ILE A 164 0.23 14.72 3.91
N PRO A 165 -0.05 13.41 3.75
CA PRO A 165 -1.41 12.90 3.86
C PRO A 165 -1.93 13.06 5.28
N LYS A 166 -3.22 13.37 5.41
CA LYS A 166 -3.89 13.43 6.71
C LYS A 166 -3.97 12.06 7.36
N HIS A 167 -4.08 11.02 6.53
CA HIS A 167 -4.17 9.63 6.97
C HIS A 167 -3.14 8.77 6.25
N PHE A 168 -2.39 8.01 7.04
CA PHE A 168 -1.41 7.07 6.52
C PHE A 168 -2.07 5.71 6.36
N LEU A 169 -1.99 5.20 5.13
CA LEU A 169 -2.64 3.95 4.77
C LEU A 169 -1.80 2.75 5.23
N ASP A 170 -2.41 1.89 6.05
CA ASP A 170 -1.87 0.58 6.34
C ASP A 170 -2.28 -0.40 5.24
N TRP A 171 -1.43 -0.48 4.21
CA TRP A 171 -1.63 -1.39 3.08
C TRP A 171 -1.64 -2.87 3.49
N THR A 172 -1.05 -3.25 4.63
CA THR A 172 -1.08 -4.65 5.08
C THR A 172 -2.48 -5.08 5.51
N LYS A 173 -3.27 -4.13 6.03
CA LYS A 173 -4.67 -4.31 6.43
C LYS A 173 -5.64 -4.03 5.27
N LEU A 174 -5.33 -3.01 4.47
CA LEU A 174 -6.21 -2.60 3.36
C LEU A 174 -6.18 -3.56 2.18
N LEU A 175 -5.02 -4.12 1.80
CA LEU A 175 -4.95 -4.98 0.61
C LEU A 175 -5.84 -6.23 0.70
N PRO A 176 -5.88 -6.97 1.83
CA PRO A 176 -6.81 -8.08 1.99
C PRO A 176 -8.27 -7.65 1.83
N PHE A 177 -8.66 -6.52 2.44
CA PHE A 177 -10.01 -5.97 2.30
C PHE A 177 -10.34 -5.65 0.83
N LEU A 178 -9.49 -4.88 0.14
CA LEU A 178 -9.70 -4.50 -1.26
C LEU A 178 -9.76 -5.71 -2.20
N THR A 179 -8.95 -6.74 -1.91
CA THR A 179 -8.94 -8.00 -2.67
C THR A 179 -10.25 -8.76 -2.48
N ALA A 180 -10.73 -8.86 -1.24
CA ALA A 180 -11.98 -9.52 -0.91
C ALA A 180 -13.19 -8.74 -1.48
N ALA A 181 -13.18 -7.41 -1.39
CA ALA A 181 -14.18 -6.53 -1.98
C ALA A 181 -14.25 -6.67 -3.51
N GLY A 182 -13.10 -6.65 -4.19
CA GLY A 182 -13.04 -6.85 -5.65
C GLY A 182 -13.49 -8.25 -6.08
N THR A 183 -13.19 -9.27 -5.28
CA THR A 183 -13.67 -10.65 -5.52
C THR A 183 -15.19 -10.73 -5.36
N LEU A 184 -15.74 -10.10 -4.32
CA LEU A 184 -17.18 -10.04 -4.10
C LEU A 184 -17.88 -9.35 -5.27
N ALA A 185 -17.39 -8.17 -5.69
CA ALA A 185 -17.94 -7.41 -6.81
C ALA A 185 -17.96 -8.18 -8.14
N LYS A 186 -16.92 -8.97 -8.43
CA LYS A 186 -16.92 -9.85 -9.61
C LYS A 186 -17.93 -10.99 -9.49
N SER A 187 -18.13 -11.51 -8.29
CA SER A 187 -19.05 -12.62 -8.07
C SER A 187 -20.53 -12.20 -7.96
N SER A 188 -20.80 -10.93 -7.65
CA SER A 188 -22.16 -10.42 -7.49
C SER A 188 -22.94 -10.37 -8.80
N GLU A 189 -22.26 -10.20 -9.94
CA GLU A 189 -22.87 -10.24 -11.28
C GLU A 189 -23.60 -11.56 -11.58
N ARG A 190 -23.25 -12.64 -10.86
CA ARG A 190 -23.75 -14.01 -11.10
C ARG A 190 -24.58 -14.56 -9.95
N LYS A 191 -24.82 -13.79 -8.90
CA LYS A 191 -25.46 -14.25 -7.65
C LYS A 191 -26.76 -13.52 -7.37
N PRO A 192 -27.74 -14.18 -6.74
CA PRO A 192 -28.94 -13.49 -6.26
C PRO A 192 -28.59 -12.38 -5.27
N SER A 193 -29.31 -11.26 -5.33
CA SER A 193 -29.10 -10.07 -4.50
C SER A 193 -29.03 -10.39 -2.99
N LYS A 194 -29.91 -11.26 -2.49
CA LYS A 194 -29.90 -11.70 -1.09
C LYS A 194 -28.59 -12.39 -0.68
N VAL A 195 -28.02 -13.22 -1.55
CA VAL A 195 -26.74 -13.90 -1.30
C VAL A 195 -25.60 -12.89 -1.29
N THR A 196 -25.62 -11.94 -2.24
CA THR A 196 -24.63 -10.86 -2.31
C THR A 196 -24.67 -9.96 -1.08
N ALA A 197 -25.86 -9.59 -0.61
CA ALA A 197 -26.06 -8.77 0.60
C ALA A 197 -25.49 -9.45 1.86
N VAL A 198 -25.75 -10.75 2.04
CA VAL A 198 -25.19 -11.53 3.16
C VAL A 198 -23.67 -11.60 3.07
N ALA A 199 -23.11 -11.83 1.87
CA ALA A 199 -21.67 -11.87 1.65
C ALA A 199 -21.00 -10.49 1.91
N ALA A 200 -21.66 -9.40 1.51
CA ALA A 200 -21.22 -8.03 1.78
C ALA A 200 -21.20 -7.73 3.29
N SER A 201 -22.24 -8.13 4.02
CA SER A 201 -22.29 -7.97 5.48
C SER A 201 -21.17 -8.77 6.16
N LYS A 202 -20.93 -10.01 5.73
CA LYS A 202 -19.85 -10.85 6.24
C LYS A 202 -18.47 -10.22 5.97
N LEU A 203 -18.26 -9.67 4.77
CA LEU A 203 -17.02 -8.96 4.42
C LEU A 203 -16.79 -7.77 5.36
N LEU A 204 -17.78 -6.89 5.52
CA LEU A 204 -17.62 -5.71 6.37
C LEU A 204 -17.38 -6.07 7.83
N ARG A 205 -18.07 -7.08 8.37
CA ARG A 205 -17.83 -7.59 9.73
C ARG A 205 -16.43 -8.18 9.90
N GLN A 206 -15.94 -8.91 8.91
CA GLN A 206 -14.59 -9.50 8.95
C GLN A 206 -13.50 -8.43 9.09
N PHE A 207 -13.70 -7.27 8.46
CA PHE A 207 -12.72 -6.18 8.45
C PHE A 207 -13.11 -5.01 9.36
N GLU A 208 -14.15 -5.14 10.19
CA GLU A 208 -14.71 -4.03 10.96
C GLU A 208 -13.67 -3.38 11.88
N THR A 209 -12.88 -4.17 12.62
CA THR A 209 -11.85 -3.64 13.52
C THR A 209 -10.78 -2.83 12.78
N ASP A 210 -10.33 -3.33 11.63
CA ASP A 210 -9.32 -2.65 10.81
C ASP A 210 -9.90 -1.44 10.06
N LEU A 211 -11.16 -1.49 9.65
CA LEU A 211 -11.82 -0.42 8.90
C LEU A 211 -12.32 0.70 9.82
N VAL A 212 -12.98 0.38 10.93
CA VAL A 212 -13.54 1.40 11.84
C VAL A 212 -12.43 2.11 12.60
N GLY A 213 -11.45 1.35 13.12
CA GLY A 213 -10.35 1.92 13.89
C GLY A 213 -9.44 2.85 13.09
N LEU A 214 -9.34 2.62 11.77
CA LEU A 214 -8.46 3.40 10.89
C LEU A 214 -9.22 4.39 9.99
N TYR A 215 -10.48 4.10 9.65
CA TYR A 215 -11.18 4.74 8.54
C TYR A 215 -12.66 5.12 8.78
N GLY A 216 -13.17 5.01 10.01
CA GLY A 216 -14.46 5.59 10.38
C GLY A 216 -15.67 4.68 10.11
N LYS A 217 -16.83 5.26 9.75
CA LYS A 217 -18.10 4.52 9.70
C LYS A 217 -18.20 3.64 8.45
N ILE A 218 -18.65 2.40 8.66
CA ILE A 218 -18.98 1.43 7.61
C ILE A 218 -20.50 1.28 7.45
N PRO A 219 -21.01 0.94 6.25
CA PRO A 219 -22.45 0.73 6.03
C PRO A 219 -23.01 -0.41 6.89
N ARG A 220 -24.20 -0.19 7.47
CA ARG A 220 -24.95 -1.20 8.23
C ARG A 220 -26.13 -1.72 7.41
N PRO A 221 -26.54 -2.99 7.61
CA PRO A 221 -27.72 -3.53 6.97
C PRO A 221 -28.97 -2.89 7.59
N GLU A 222 -29.46 -1.82 6.99
CA GLU A 222 -30.67 -1.08 7.40
C GLU A 222 -31.78 -1.08 6.33
N SER A 223 -31.51 -1.66 5.16
CA SER A 223 -32.37 -1.61 3.96
C SER A 223 -32.64 -3.00 3.39
N SER A 224 -33.39 -3.08 2.28
CA SER A 224 -33.58 -4.33 1.53
C SER A 224 -32.22 -4.91 1.08
N PRO A 225 -32.13 -6.23 0.80
CA PRO A 225 -30.86 -6.83 0.36
C PRO A 225 -30.25 -6.17 -0.88
N GLU A 226 -31.08 -5.77 -1.83
CA GLU A 226 -30.70 -5.06 -3.06
C GLU A 226 -30.07 -3.70 -2.72
N ASP A 227 -30.78 -2.88 -1.94
CA ASP A 227 -30.33 -1.55 -1.52
C ASP A 227 -29.04 -1.63 -0.69
N TYR A 228 -28.90 -2.69 0.11
CA TYR A 228 -27.74 -2.89 0.95
C TYR A 228 -26.47 -3.13 0.12
N TRP A 229 -26.53 -3.97 -0.91
CA TRP A 229 -25.37 -4.19 -1.78
C TRP A 229 -24.99 -2.94 -2.57
N GLU A 230 -25.97 -2.20 -3.07
CA GLU A 230 -25.73 -0.94 -3.77
C GLU A 230 -25.03 0.08 -2.86
N SER A 231 -25.55 0.25 -1.63
CA SER A 231 -24.96 1.13 -0.60
C SER A 231 -23.51 0.73 -0.24
N VAL A 232 -23.25 -0.58 -0.08
CA VAL A 232 -21.90 -1.09 0.19
C VAL A 232 -20.98 -0.85 -1.00
N SER A 233 -21.45 -1.08 -2.22
CA SER A 233 -20.66 -0.90 -3.45
C SER A 233 -20.28 0.56 -3.65
N ASP A 234 -21.24 1.47 -3.50
CA ASP A 234 -20.98 2.91 -3.59
C ASP A 234 -20.03 3.38 -2.49
N TRP A 235 -20.21 2.89 -1.25
CA TRP A 235 -19.27 3.16 -0.17
C TRP A 235 -17.85 2.68 -0.49
N ILE A 236 -17.65 1.46 -1.02
CA ILE A 236 -16.34 0.94 -1.43
C ILE A 236 -15.72 1.83 -2.53
N LEU A 237 -16.50 2.29 -3.50
CA LEU A 237 -16.04 3.19 -4.56
C LEU A 237 -15.62 4.56 -4.02
N ARG A 238 -16.42 5.16 -3.14
CA ARG A 238 -16.05 6.42 -2.46
C ARG A 238 -14.82 6.25 -1.59
N PHE A 239 -14.75 5.14 -0.85
CA PHE A 239 -13.60 4.77 -0.02
C PHE A 239 -12.32 4.68 -0.84
N THR A 240 -12.31 3.89 -1.90
CA THR A 240 -11.13 3.74 -2.77
C THR A 240 -10.70 5.05 -3.45
N ARG A 241 -11.65 5.91 -3.83
CA ARG A 241 -11.34 7.26 -4.35
C ARG A 241 -10.70 8.16 -3.28
N ALA A 242 -11.20 8.14 -2.04
CA ALA A 242 -10.62 8.91 -0.94
C ALA A 242 -9.20 8.45 -0.61
N LEU A 243 -8.94 7.14 -0.61
CA LEU A 243 -7.59 6.58 -0.44
C LEU A 243 -6.61 7.14 -1.48
N ALA A 244 -7.04 7.30 -2.74
CA ALA A 244 -6.22 7.88 -3.80
C ALA A 244 -5.86 9.35 -3.54
N GLY A 245 -6.71 10.10 -2.83
CA GLY A 245 -6.45 11.47 -2.39
C GLY A 245 -5.59 11.59 -1.12
N GLY A 246 -5.36 10.49 -0.41
CA GLY A 246 -4.71 10.51 0.91
C GLY A 246 -5.65 11.01 2.01
N THR A 247 -6.95 10.80 1.82
CA THR A 247 -8.03 11.13 2.75
C THR A 247 -8.85 9.87 3.08
N ILE A 248 -9.80 10.03 3.98
CA ILE A 248 -10.80 9.02 4.34
C ILE A 248 -12.16 9.63 3.99
N PRO A 249 -13.15 8.84 3.51
CA PRO A 249 -14.49 9.36 3.28
C PRO A 249 -15.06 9.94 4.58
N SER A 250 -15.59 11.16 4.49
CA SER A 250 -16.41 11.77 5.54
C SER A 250 -17.75 11.06 5.66
#